data_AF-A0A3T0N4U2-F1
#
_entry.id   AF-A0A3T0N4U2-F1
#
_cell.length_a   1.000
_cell.length_b   1.000
_cell.length_c   1.000
_cell.angle_alpha   90.00
_cell.angle_beta   90.00
_cell.angle_gamma   90.00
#
_symmetry.space_group_name_H-M   'P 1'
#
loop_
_entity.id
_entity.type
_entity.pdbx_description
1 polymer ?
#
loop_
_entity_poly.entity_id
_entity_poly.type
_entity_poly.pdbx_seq_one_letter_code
_entity_poly.pdbx_strand_id
1 'polypeptide(L)'
;MGHGRRIELLIGWWQIYPSPMFIETANAIALSRVNSFSPWQDASVLGSILVRYLALPDNDRAPLEEIVGLVEQAIHEMFERSLDPDDLERLINTVDENENSLGSLFETDIATAIPQLIENIGENLDHVDSDSTLGEFATTIKKMAKRVGHDPNSVEIAKEAIQRRIQEVDEHSVGDSEMSVTGEYPRTFDRFDDQDLMSLFASLITDDN
;
A
#
# COMPACT_ATOMS: atom_id res chain seq x y z
N MET A 1 8.92 -6.02 6.48
CA MET A 1 9.83 -5.73 5.35
C MET A 1 9.20 -6.29 4.10
N GLY A 2 8.90 -5.46 3.12
CA GLY A 2 8.26 -5.87 1.85
C GLY A 2 9.13 -6.84 1.04
N HIS A 3 8.51 -7.59 0.13
CA HIS A 3 9.21 -8.57 -0.70
C HIS A 3 10.16 -7.91 -1.69
N GLY A 4 9.83 -6.73 -2.21
CA GLY A 4 10.69 -5.96 -3.10
C GLY A 4 12.02 -5.61 -2.44
N ARG A 5 12.00 -5.22 -1.16
CA ARG A 5 13.23 -4.90 -0.41
C ARG A 5 14.11 -6.13 -0.19
N ARG A 6 13.51 -7.32 -0.01
CA ARG A 6 14.25 -8.58 0.15
C ARG A 6 14.92 -8.97 -1.17
N ILE A 7 14.21 -8.83 -2.29
CA ILE A 7 14.75 -9.07 -3.63
C ILE A 7 15.89 -8.10 -3.93
N GLU A 8 15.71 -6.81 -3.66
CA GLU A 8 16.78 -5.82 -3.83
C GLU A 8 18.05 -6.20 -3.07
N LEU A 9 17.91 -6.64 -1.81
CA LEU A 9 19.03 -7.06 -0.99
C LEU A 9 19.77 -8.27 -1.59
N LEU A 10 19.03 -9.27 -2.07
CA LEU A 10 19.60 -10.47 -2.69
C LEU A 10 20.33 -10.14 -4.00
N ILE A 11 19.77 -9.27 -4.83
CA ILE A 11 20.44 -8.77 -6.04
C ILE A 11 21.73 -8.02 -5.65
N GLY A 12 21.67 -7.16 -4.64
CA GLY A 12 22.85 -6.43 -4.15
C GLY A 12 23.95 -7.37 -3.63
N TRP A 13 23.58 -8.44 -2.92
CA TRP A 13 24.54 -9.46 -2.48
C TRP A 13 25.13 -10.25 -3.64
N TRP A 14 24.33 -10.60 -4.64
CA TRP A 14 24.82 -11.26 -5.85
C TRP A 14 25.86 -10.42 -6.60
N GLN A 15 25.67 -9.09 -6.67
CA GLN A 15 26.62 -8.18 -7.30
C GLN A 15 27.98 -8.15 -6.58
N ILE A 16 28.01 -8.38 -5.26
CA ILE A 16 29.24 -8.44 -4.46
C ILE A 16 29.86 -9.84 -4.52
N TYR A 17 29.02 -10.88 -4.44
CA TYR A 17 29.41 -12.28 -4.44
C TYR A 17 28.47 -13.08 -5.37
N PRO A 18 28.89 -13.36 -6.63
CA PRO A 18 28.04 -13.97 -7.67
C PRO A 18 27.66 -15.44 -7.41
N SER A 19 26.90 -15.69 -6.35
CA SER A 19 26.34 -17.00 -6.01
C SER A 19 24.95 -17.15 -6.63
N PRO A 20 24.68 -18.22 -7.41
CA PRO A 20 23.35 -18.48 -7.97
C PRO A 20 22.23 -18.53 -6.93
N MET A 21 22.55 -18.97 -5.70
CA MET A 21 21.61 -19.09 -4.60
C MET A 21 20.85 -17.78 -4.31
N PHE A 22 21.50 -16.62 -4.46
CA PHE A 22 20.85 -15.33 -4.22
C PHE A 22 19.76 -15.03 -5.24
N ILE A 23 20.01 -15.29 -6.53
CA ILE A 23 19.05 -15.08 -7.61
C ILE A 23 17.92 -16.12 -7.52
N GLU A 24 18.25 -17.39 -7.27
CA GLU A 24 17.25 -18.44 -7.05
C GLU A 24 16.31 -18.10 -5.88
N THR A 25 16.86 -17.57 -4.79
CA THR A 25 16.05 -17.13 -3.64
C THR A 25 15.20 -15.90 -3.99
N ALA A 26 15.74 -14.96 -4.77
CA ALA A 26 14.98 -13.80 -5.22
C ALA A 26 13.80 -14.21 -6.11
N ASN A 27 14.02 -15.15 -7.04
CA ASN A 27 12.97 -15.73 -7.89
C ASN A 27 11.90 -16.42 -7.04
N ALA A 28 12.30 -17.22 -6.06
CA ALA A 28 11.35 -17.89 -5.17
C ALA A 28 10.49 -16.90 -4.37
N ILE A 29 11.05 -15.75 -3.97
CA ILE A 29 10.29 -14.68 -3.30
C ILE A 29 9.32 -14.02 -4.28
N ALA A 30 9.77 -13.70 -5.50
CA ALA A 30 8.92 -13.06 -6.51
C ALA A 30 7.74 -13.94 -6.94
N LEU A 31 7.92 -15.27 -6.96
CA LEU A 31 6.88 -16.25 -7.28
C LEU A 31 5.95 -16.59 -6.10
N SER A 32 6.24 -16.09 -4.90
CA SER A 32 5.48 -16.45 -3.69
C SER A 32 4.08 -15.82 -3.69
N ARG A 33 3.05 -16.67 -3.64
CA ARG A 33 1.63 -16.22 -3.55
C ARG A 33 1.17 -15.88 -2.15
N VAL A 34 1.79 -16.46 -1.11
CA VAL A 34 1.33 -16.37 0.29
C VAL A 34 1.59 -14.98 0.89
N ASN A 35 2.43 -14.17 0.26
CA ASN A 35 2.71 -12.79 0.61
C ASN A 35 3.06 -12.03 -0.67
N SER A 36 2.10 -11.94 -1.60
CA SER A 36 2.35 -11.22 -2.85
C SER A 36 2.79 -9.79 -2.58
N PHE A 37 3.45 -9.18 -3.56
CA PHE A 37 3.84 -7.78 -3.45
C PHE A 37 2.64 -6.87 -3.15
N SER A 38 2.89 -5.83 -2.37
CA SER A 38 1.91 -4.81 -2.00
C SER A 38 2.35 -3.46 -2.55
N PRO A 39 1.46 -2.69 -3.21
CA PRO A 39 1.78 -1.33 -3.66
C PRO A 39 2.33 -0.47 -2.53
N TRP A 40 1.70 -0.53 -1.35
CA TRP A 40 2.13 0.19 -0.16
C TRP A 40 3.59 -0.05 0.23
N GLN A 41 4.04 -1.31 0.17
CA GLN A 41 5.37 -1.71 0.67
C GLN A 41 6.43 -1.78 -0.43
N ASP A 42 6.03 -2.09 -1.66
CA ASP A 42 6.94 -2.58 -2.69
C ASP A 42 7.01 -1.68 -3.92
N ALA A 43 5.99 -0.85 -4.22
CA ALA A 43 5.91 -0.06 -5.47
C ALA A 43 7.23 0.65 -5.82
N SER A 44 7.70 1.52 -4.93
CA SER A 44 8.93 2.29 -5.13
C SER A 44 10.17 1.40 -5.31
N VAL A 45 10.28 0.31 -4.55
CA VAL A 45 11.44 -0.58 -4.59
C VAL A 45 11.45 -1.40 -5.89
N LEU A 46 10.30 -1.90 -6.32
CA LEU A 46 10.17 -2.63 -7.58
C LEU A 46 10.48 -1.74 -8.78
N GLY A 47 9.94 -0.51 -8.81
CA GLY A 47 10.29 0.47 -9.83
C GLY A 47 11.79 0.76 -9.85
N SER A 48 12.42 0.92 -8.68
CA SER A 48 13.86 1.13 -8.55
C SER A 48 14.69 -0.05 -9.07
N ILE A 49 14.23 -1.29 -8.85
CA ILE A 49 14.89 -2.50 -9.39
C ILE A 49 14.87 -2.46 -10.92
N LEU A 50 13.72 -2.16 -11.53
CA LEU A 50 13.59 -2.09 -12.99
C LEU A 50 14.46 -0.99 -13.58
N VAL A 51 14.42 0.22 -13.03
CA VAL A 51 15.23 1.36 -13.50
C VAL A 51 16.71 1.03 -13.42
N ARG A 52 17.16 0.43 -12.31
CA ARG A 52 18.57 0.02 -12.15
C ARG A 52 18.96 -1.03 -13.18
N TYR A 53 18.11 -2.03 -13.44
CA TYR A 53 18.36 -3.05 -14.45
C TYR A 53 18.45 -2.45 -15.86
N LEU A 54 17.51 -1.58 -16.24
CA LEU A 54 17.49 -0.92 -17.54
C LEU A 54 18.70 0.00 -17.76
N ALA A 55 19.41 0.39 -16.70
CA ALA A 55 20.66 1.13 -16.76
C ALA A 55 21.92 0.24 -16.83
N LEU A 56 21.83 -1.08 -16.59
CA LEU A 56 22.99 -1.98 -16.62
C LEU A 56 23.50 -2.21 -18.05
N PRO A 57 24.80 -2.52 -18.24
CA PRO A 57 25.32 -3.09 -19.48
C PRO A 57 24.77 -4.49 -19.76
N ASP A 58 24.71 -4.91 -21.03
CA ASP A 58 24.11 -6.19 -21.44
C ASP A 58 24.70 -7.42 -20.73
N ASN A 59 26.02 -7.44 -20.48
CA ASN A 59 26.69 -8.53 -19.78
C ASN A 59 26.23 -8.72 -18.33
N ASP A 60 25.78 -7.65 -17.69
CA ASP A 60 25.31 -7.67 -16.29
C ASP A 60 23.79 -7.86 -16.20
N ARG A 61 23.07 -7.73 -17.33
CA ARG A 61 21.62 -7.97 -17.40
C ARG A 61 21.26 -9.44 -17.47
N ALA A 62 21.97 -10.23 -18.29
CA ALA A 62 21.59 -11.62 -18.54
C ALA A 62 21.32 -12.46 -17.27
N PRO A 63 22.10 -12.33 -16.17
CA PRO A 63 21.84 -13.09 -14.95
C PRO A 63 20.60 -12.62 -14.15
N LEU A 64 20.09 -11.42 -14.43
CA LEU A 64 18.98 -10.78 -13.73
C LEU A 64 17.69 -10.75 -14.56
N GLU A 65 17.73 -11.19 -15.82
CA GLU A 65 16.62 -11.08 -16.77
C GLU A 65 15.34 -11.74 -16.25
N GLU A 66 15.46 -12.95 -15.67
CA GLU A 66 14.32 -13.67 -15.10
C GLU A 66 13.69 -12.93 -13.91
N ILE A 67 14.49 -12.53 -12.91
CA ILE A 67 13.96 -11.83 -11.73
C ILE A 67 13.34 -10.49 -12.11
N VAL A 68 13.90 -9.81 -13.10
CA VAL A 68 13.38 -8.53 -13.58
C VAL A 68 12.06 -8.72 -14.32
N GLY A 69 11.93 -9.75 -15.17
CA GLY A 69 10.65 -10.09 -15.79
C GLY A 69 9.56 -10.40 -14.75
N LEU A 70 9.92 -11.09 -13.65
CA LEU A 70 9.00 -11.35 -12.55
C LEU A 70 8.61 -10.07 -11.78
N VAL A 71 9.54 -9.14 -11.60
CA VAL A 71 9.27 -7.84 -10.96
C VAL A 71 8.36 -6.98 -11.85
N GLU A 72 8.61 -6.93 -13.15
CA GLU A 72 7.77 -6.23 -14.12
C GLU A 72 6.35 -6.80 -14.13
N GLN A 73 6.22 -8.12 -14.25
CA GLN A 73 4.94 -8.82 -14.16
C GLN A 73 4.19 -8.53 -12.85
N ALA A 74 4.91 -8.47 -11.72
CA ALA A 74 4.31 -8.15 -10.44
C ALA A 74 3.73 -6.73 -10.40
N ILE A 75 4.35 -5.75 -11.06
CA ILE A 75 3.82 -4.39 -11.15
C ILE A 75 2.55 -4.37 -12.04
N HIS A 76 2.56 -5.06 -13.18
CA HIS A 76 1.35 -5.22 -14.00
C HIS A 76 0.19 -5.82 -13.18
N GLU A 77 0.46 -6.92 -12.46
CA GLU A 77 -0.53 -7.57 -11.59
C GLU A 77 -1.02 -6.67 -10.44
N MET A 78 -0.25 -5.66 -10.02
CA MET A 78 -0.74 -4.68 -9.05
C MET A 78 -1.76 -3.75 -9.69
N PHE A 79 -1.49 -3.24 -10.90
CA PHE A 79 -2.43 -2.37 -11.61
C PHE A 79 -3.73 -3.07 -12.00
N GLU A 80 -3.70 -4.38 -12.24
CA GLU A 80 -4.90 -5.18 -12.54
C GLU A 80 -5.82 -5.39 -11.33
N ARG A 81 -5.34 -5.15 -10.10
CA ARG A 81 -6.14 -5.31 -8.88
C ARG A 81 -7.02 -4.09 -8.66
N SER A 82 -8.13 -4.30 -7.94
CA SER A 82 -8.87 -3.20 -7.34
C SER A 82 -8.02 -2.61 -6.22
N LEU A 83 -7.45 -1.43 -6.47
CA LEU A 83 -6.61 -0.69 -5.54
C LEU A 83 -7.37 0.52 -5.00
N ASP A 84 -7.11 0.87 -3.75
CA ASP A 84 -7.53 2.15 -3.20
C ASP A 84 -6.74 3.31 -3.87
N PRO A 85 -7.29 4.54 -3.85
CA PRO A 85 -6.64 5.70 -4.47
C PRO A 85 -5.19 5.90 -4.05
N ASP A 86 -4.85 5.72 -2.78
CA ASP A 86 -3.48 5.93 -2.27
C ASP A 86 -2.48 4.92 -2.85
N ASP A 87 -2.89 3.66 -2.97
CA ASP A 87 -2.05 2.59 -3.48
C ASP A 87 -1.82 2.75 -4.98
N LEU A 88 -2.88 3.10 -5.73
CA LEU A 88 -2.74 3.42 -7.15
C LEU A 88 -1.87 4.67 -7.35
N GLU A 89 -2.02 5.70 -6.51
CA GLU A 89 -1.21 6.92 -6.60
C GLU A 89 0.28 6.61 -6.44
N ARG A 90 0.64 5.71 -5.54
CA ARG A 90 2.03 5.30 -5.33
C ARG A 90 2.63 4.60 -6.53
N LEU A 91 1.87 3.72 -7.18
CA LEU A 91 2.34 3.06 -8.40
C LEU A 91 2.54 4.08 -9.52
N ILE A 92 1.56 4.97 -9.71
CA ILE A 92 1.65 6.02 -10.72
C ILE A 92 2.83 6.94 -10.43
N ASN A 93 2.99 7.43 -9.20
CA ASN A 93 4.11 8.29 -8.83
C ASN A 93 5.45 7.57 -9.07
N THR A 94 5.54 6.26 -8.78
CA THR A 94 6.76 5.49 -9.06
C THR A 94 7.10 5.48 -10.56
N VAL A 95 6.09 5.32 -11.42
CA VAL A 95 6.25 5.34 -12.88
C VAL A 95 6.57 6.74 -13.38
N ASP A 96 5.81 7.75 -12.96
CA ASP A 96 5.98 9.16 -13.39
C ASP A 96 7.33 9.72 -12.94
N GLU A 97 7.82 9.39 -11.73
CA GLU A 97 9.17 9.76 -11.27
C GLU A 97 10.29 9.17 -12.15
N ASN A 98 10.00 8.08 -12.86
CA ASN A 98 10.93 7.36 -13.73
C ASN A 98 10.41 7.24 -15.17
N GLU A 99 9.63 8.24 -15.64
CA GLU A 99 8.87 8.20 -16.90
C GLU A 99 9.71 7.77 -18.11
N ASN A 100 10.95 8.25 -18.20
CA ASN A 100 11.86 7.94 -19.31
C ASN A 100 12.23 6.45 -19.41
N SER A 101 12.14 5.70 -18.31
CA SER A 101 12.48 4.28 -18.23
C SER A 101 11.26 3.39 -18.09
N LEU A 102 10.28 3.80 -17.29
CA LEU A 102 9.11 2.99 -16.94
C LEU A 102 7.84 3.38 -17.69
N GLY A 103 7.76 4.59 -18.25
CA GLY A 103 6.53 5.11 -18.86
C GLY A 103 6.00 4.19 -19.95
N SER A 104 6.84 3.81 -20.91
CA SER A 104 6.39 2.91 -22.00
C SER A 104 6.01 1.50 -21.56
N LEU A 105 6.48 1.06 -20.38
CA LEU A 105 6.14 -0.26 -19.84
C LEU A 105 4.73 -0.25 -19.23
N PHE A 106 4.38 0.81 -18.51
CA PHE A 106 3.16 0.83 -17.68
C PHE A 106 2.10 1.87 -18.09
N GLU A 107 2.31 2.66 -19.16
CA GLU A 107 1.33 3.69 -19.58
C GLU A 107 -0.04 3.06 -19.89
N THR A 108 -0.08 1.85 -20.46
CA THR A 108 -1.34 1.15 -20.75
C THR A 108 -2.05 0.72 -19.48
N ASP A 109 -1.31 0.26 -18.48
CA ASP A 109 -1.87 -0.13 -17.18
C ASP A 109 -2.43 1.10 -16.46
N ILE A 110 -1.69 2.21 -16.45
CA ILE A 110 -2.15 3.48 -15.87
C ILE A 110 -3.41 3.98 -16.58
N ALA A 111 -3.43 3.94 -17.92
CA ALA A 111 -4.57 4.34 -18.74
C ALA A 111 -5.81 3.46 -18.51
N THR A 112 -5.64 2.25 -17.98
CA THR A 112 -6.73 1.31 -17.67
C THR A 112 -7.17 1.42 -16.21
N ALA A 113 -6.22 1.43 -15.27
CA ALA A 113 -6.49 1.41 -13.84
C ALA A 113 -7.15 2.71 -13.34
N ILE A 114 -6.77 3.88 -13.87
CA ILE A 114 -7.37 5.16 -13.44
C ILE A 114 -8.87 5.24 -13.78
N PRO A 115 -9.32 5.01 -15.02
CA PRO A 115 -10.75 4.95 -15.32
C PRO A 115 -11.51 3.95 -14.46
N GLN A 116 -10.95 2.74 -14.28
CA GLN A 116 -11.58 1.71 -13.46
C GLN A 116 -11.75 2.15 -12.00
N LEU A 117 -10.75 2.82 -11.42
CA LEU A 117 -10.87 3.38 -10.07
C LEU A 117 -12.00 4.42 -10.03
N ILE A 118 -12.02 5.35 -10.98
CA ILE A 118 -13.02 6.45 -11.01
C ILE A 118 -14.44 5.90 -11.13
N GLU A 119 -14.65 4.93 -12.03
CA GLU A 119 -15.96 4.35 -12.30
C GLU A 119 -16.48 3.51 -11.12
N ASN A 120 -15.59 2.85 -10.37
CA ASN A 120 -15.96 1.92 -9.30
C ASN A 120 -15.75 2.47 -7.89
N ILE A 121 -15.25 3.71 -7.73
CA ILE A 121 -14.93 4.27 -6.41
C ILE A 121 -16.13 4.16 -5.47
N GLY A 122 -17.34 4.48 -5.93
CA GLY A 122 -18.54 4.48 -5.09
C GLY A 122 -18.88 3.13 -4.46
N GLU A 123 -18.50 2.02 -5.10
CA GLU A 123 -18.74 0.66 -4.60
C GLU A 123 -17.65 0.21 -3.60
N ASN A 124 -16.50 0.90 -3.58
CA ASN A 124 -15.32 0.49 -2.83
C ASN A 124 -15.08 1.34 -1.58
N LEU A 125 -15.95 2.30 -1.23
CA LEU A 125 -15.74 3.21 -0.09
C LEU A 125 -16.33 2.72 1.24
N ASP A 126 -17.05 1.60 1.25
CA ASP A 126 -17.76 1.09 2.43
C ASP A 126 -16.86 0.82 3.65
N HIS A 127 -15.56 0.61 3.41
CA HIS A 127 -14.59 0.29 4.44
C HIS A 127 -13.86 1.54 5.01
N VAL A 128 -14.15 2.73 4.48
CA VAL A 128 -13.49 3.98 4.87
C VAL A 128 -14.43 4.78 5.76
N ASP A 129 -13.99 4.98 7.02
CA ASP A 129 -14.75 5.66 8.08
C ASP A 129 -14.10 6.98 8.51
N SER A 130 -13.27 7.59 7.65
CA SER A 130 -12.55 8.82 7.94
C SER A 130 -12.80 9.89 6.87
N ASP A 131 -13.43 10.99 7.27
CA ASP A 131 -13.69 12.12 6.37
C ASP A 131 -12.41 12.74 5.80
N SER A 132 -11.33 12.76 6.59
CA SER A 132 -10.04 13.24 6.11
C SER A 132 -9.50 12.37 4.98
N THR A 133 -9.59 11.04 5.12
CA THR A 133 -9.15 10.10 4.07
C THR A 133 -10.02 10.22 2.82
N LEU A 134 -11.35 10.31 2.99
CA LEU A 134 -12.28 10.51 1.88
C LEU A 134 -12.02 11.84 1.15
N GLY A 135 -11.72 12.91 1.89
CA GLY A 135 -11.32 14.20 1.34
C GLY A 135 -10.03 14.10 0.51
N GLU A 136 -9.02 13.38 1.00
CA GLU A 136 -7.79 13.10 0.26
C GLU A 136 -8.07 12.33 -1.03
N PHE A 137 -8.90 11.27 -0.99
CA PHE A 137 -9.29 10.50 -2.17
C PHE A 137 -9.90 11.36 -3.28
N ALA A 138 -10.77 12.32 -2.94
CA ALA A 138 -11.36 13.23 -3.93
C ALA A 138 -10.30 14.09 -4.63
N THR A 139 -9.26 14.51 -3.91
CA THR A 139 -8.14 15.26 -4.49
C THR A 139 -7.27 14.38 -5.38
N THR A 140 -6.98 13.15 -4.95
CA THR A 140 -6.17 12.16 -5.67
C THR A 140 -6.82 11.76 -6.98
N ILE A 141 -8.12 11.45 -6.98
CA ILE A 141 -8.89 11.12 -8.20
C ILE A 141 -8.83 12.26 -9.21
N LYS A 142 -9.01 13.51 -8.77
CA LYS A 142 -8.96 14.67 -9.67
C LYS A 142 -7.57 14.81 -10.32
N LYS A 143 -6.49 14.56 -9.58
CA LYS A 143 -5.12 14.57 -10.10
C LYS A 143 -4.93 13.46 -11.14
N MET A 144 -5.35 12.24 -10.83
CA MET A 144 -5.24 11.08 -11.72
C MET A 144 -6.06 11.24 -13.00
N ALA A 145 -7.32 11.67 -12.89
CA ALA A 145 -8.16 11.88 -14.06
C ALA A 145 -7.55 12.88 -15.06
N LYS A 146 -6.89 13.92 -14.55
CA LYS A 146 -6.16 14.88 -15.37
C LYS A 146 -4.96 14.24 -16.08
N ARG A 147 -4.26 13.30 -15.45
CA ARG A 147 -3.08 12.60 -16.01
C ARG A 147 -3.43 11.81 -17.28
N VAL A 148 -4.60 11.17 -17.31
CA VAL A 148 -5.07 10.37 -18.46
C VAL A 148 -6.09 11.10 -19.35
N GLY A 149 -6.47 12.33 -19.00
CA GLY A 149 -7.49 13.08 -19.75
C GLY A 149 -8.88 12.44 -19.68
N HIS A 150 -9.23 11.84 -18.53
CA HIS A 150 -10.51 11.15 -18.33
C HIS A 150 -11.69 12.14 -18.31
N ASP A 151 -12.89 11.62 -18.58
CA ASP A 151 -14.12 12.41 -18.71
C ASP A 151 -14.44 13.20 -17.41
N PRO A 152 -14.60 14.53 -17.48
CA PRO A 152 -14.90 15.34 -16.29
C PRO A 152 -16.21 14.96 -15.60
N ASN A 153 -17.24 14.48 -16.33
CA ASN A 153 -18.51 14.12 -15.70
C ASN A 153 -18.35 12.88 -14.81
N SER A 154 -17.60 11.89 -15.28
CA SER A 154 -17.26 10.69 -14.50
C SER A 154 -16.49 11.03 -13.22
N VAL A 155 -15.61 12.03 -13.28
CA VAL A 155 -14.91 12.56 -12.08
C VAL A 155 -15.87 13.24 -11.11
N GLU A 156 -16.87 13.97 -11.58
CA GLU A 156 -17.87 14.59 -10.70
C GLU A 156 -18.76 13.53 -10.04
N ILE A 157 -19.17 12.49 -10.77
CA ILE A 157 -19.92 11.36 -10.20
C ILE A 157 -19.11 10.67 -9.09
N ALA A 158 -17.82 10.43 -9.33
CA ALA A 158 -16.91 9.86 -8.34
C ALA A 158 -16.81 10.73 -7.07
N LYS A 159 -16.71 12.05 -7.22
CA LYS A 159 -16.70 12.98 -6.08
C LYS A 159 -18.02 13.01 -5.33
N GLU A 160 -19.15 12.97 -6.03
CA GLU A 160 -20.48 12.91 -5.40
C GLU A 160 -20.63 11.63 -4.58
N ALA A 161 -20.10 10.50 -5.05
CA ALA A 161 -20.08 9.25 -4.28
C ALA A 161 -19.24 9.39 -3.00
N ILE A 162 -18.05 9.99 -3.08
CA ILE A 162 -17.22 10.28 -1.90
C ILE A 162 -17.93 11.23 -0.94
N GLN A 163 -18.55 12.30 -1.45
CA GLN A 163 -19.27 13.27 -0.63
C GLN A 163 -20.44 12.63 0.11
N ARG A 164 -21.15 11.69 -0.54
CA ARG A 164 -22.22 10.91 0.09
C ARG A 164 -21.66 10.05 1.22
N ARG A 165 -20.54 9.37 0.98
CA ARG A 165 -19.88 8.58 2.02
C ARG A 165 -19.46 9.42 3.23
N ILE A 166 -18.91 10.61 3.01
CA ILE A 166 -18.59 11.56 4.10
C ILE A 166 -19.84 11.88 4.93
N GLN A 167 -20.97 12.17 4.28
CA GLN A 167 -22.23 12.44 5.00
C GLN A 167 -22.69 11.23 5.80
N GLU A 168 -22.55 10.02 5.26
CA GLU A 168 -22.87 8.80 6.00
C GLU A 168 -21.98 8.64 7.23
N VAL A 169 -20.66 8.83 7.09
CA VAL A 169 -19.71 8.74 8.22
C VAL A 169 -20.02 9.79 9.29
N ASP A 170 -20.30 11.03 8.89
CA ASP A 170 -20.74 12.11 9.78
C ASP A 170 -22.03 11.73 10.54
N GLU A 171 -23.06 11.22 9.85
CA GLU A 171 -24.33 10.82 10.48
C GLU A 171 -24.16 9.69 11.51
N HIS A 172 -23.29 8.71 11.23
CA HIS A 172 -22.99 7.63 12.17
C HIS A 172 -22.18 8.13 13.38
N SER A 173 -21.29 9.11 13.18
CA SER A 173 -20.51 9.72 14.29
C SER A 173 -21.37 10.52 15.27
N VAL A 174 -22.46 11.13 14.78
CA VAL A 174 -23.44 11.86 15.59
C VAL A 174 -24.35 10.90 16.37
N GLY A 175 -24.68 9.74 15.79
CA GLY A 175 -25.49 8.69 16.44
C GLY A 175 -24.80 8.02 17.63
N ASP A 176 -23.48 7.81 17.56
CA ASP A 176 -22.70 7.23 18.67
C ASP A 176 -22.41 8.23 19.81
N SER A 177 -22.57 9.52 19.54
CA SER A 177 -22.42 10.57 20.55
C SER A 177 -23.64 10.74 21.48
N GLU A 178 -24.74 10.00 21.23
CA GLU A 178 -25.91 9.95 22.12
C GLU A 178 -25.95 8.67 22.99
N MET A 179 -24.82 8.08 23.34
CA MET A 179 -24.77 7.36 24.62
C MET A 179 -24.71 8.36 25.77
N SER A 180 -25.89 8.88 26.13
CA SER A 180 -26.14 9.47 27.44
C SER A 180 -25.84 8.42 28.52
N VAL A 181 -24.61 8.40 29.01
CA VAL A 181 -24.24 7.66 30.22
C VAL A 181 -24.88 8.38 31.41
N THR A 182 -26.17 8.12 31.62
CA THR A 182 -26.82 8.24 32.92
C THR A 182 -26.73 6.89 33.64
N GLY A 183 -25.52 6.32 33.66
CA GLY A 183 -25.17 5.30 34.63
C GLY A 183 -24.58 6.01 35.84
N GLU A 184 -25.30 6.03 36.97
CA GLU A 184 -24.66 6.22 38.27
C GLU A 184 -23.62 5.12 38.44
N TYR A 185 -22.37 5.37 38.02
CA TYR A 185 -21.26 4.55 38.43
C TYR A 185 -21.08 4.79 39.93
N PRO A 186 -21.20 3.77 40.80
CA PRO A 186 -20.59 3.89 42.11
C PRO A 186 -19.11 4.13 41.83
N ARG A 187 -18.60 5.31 42.23
CA ARG A 187 -17.17 5.58 42.25
C ARG A 187 -16.54 4.60 43.24
N THR A 188 -16.25 3.39 42.78
CA THR A 188 -15.17 2.61 43.36
C THR A 188 -13.91 3.39 43.03
N PHE A 189 -13.39 4.09 44.04
CA PHE A 189 -12.03 4.57 44.01
C PHE A 189 -11.15 3.35 43.82
N ASP A 190 -10.80 3.07 42.56
CA ASP A 190 -9.76 2.11 42.23
C ASP A 190 -8.45 2.76 42.65
N ARG A 191 -8.04 2.45 43.87
CA ARG A 191 -6.85 3.01 44.47
C ARG A 191 -5.74 2.00 44.19
N PHE A 192 -5.22 2.09 42.98
CA PHE A 192 -4.03 1.36 42.57
C PHE A 192 -2.90 1.69 43.56
N ASP A 193 -2.57 0.74 44.42
CA ASP A 193 -1.62 0.94 45.50
C ASP A 193 -0.33 0.16 45.26
N ASP A 194 0.63 0.36 46.14
CA ASP A 194 1.95 -0.25 45.99
C ASP A 194 1.89 -1.79 46.04
N GLN A 195 0.82 -2.39 46.59
CA GLN A 195 0.63 -3.84 46.56
C GLN A 195 0.23 -4.34 45.17
N ASP A 196 -0.57 -3.58 44.42
CA ASP A 196 -0.92 -3.90 43.03
C ASP A 196 0.32 -3.85 42.13
N LEU A 197 1.18 -2.86 42.35
CA LEU A 197 2.50 -2.78 41.71
C LEU A 197 3.36 -4.00 42.03
N MET A 198 3.44 -4.42 43.30
CA MET A 198 4.21 -5.60 43.67
C MET A 198 3.66 -6.89 43.06
N SER A 199 2.34 -6.99 42.90
CA SER A 199 1.69 -8.16 42.30
C SER A 199 2.03 -8.33 40.82
N LEU A 200 2.16 -7.23 40.07
CA LEU A 200 2.53 -7.25 38.65
C LEU A 200 3.96 -7.73 38.39
N PHE A 201 4.87 -7.52 39.35
CA PHE A 201 6.28 -7.90 39.22
C PHE A 201 6.65 -9.15 40.04
N ALA A 202 5.71 -9.74 40.77
CA ALA A 202 5.96 -10.94 41.58
C ALA A 202 6.52 -12.11 40.74
N SER A 203 6.04 -12.26 39.50
CA SER A 203 6.51 -13.30 38.57
C SER A 203 7.92 -13.05 38.00
N LEU A 204 8.51 -11.87 38.19
CA LEU A 204 9.86 -11.52 37.76
C LEU A 204 10.91 -11.67 38.88
N ILE A 205 10.48 -11.91 40.12
CA ILE A 205 11.35 -12.07 41.29
C ILE A 205 11.48 -13.55 41.67
N THR A 206 10.58 -14.43 41.22
CA THR A 206 10.72 -15.88 41.35
C THR A 206 11.37 -16.47 40.11
N ASP A 207 12.65 -16.19 39.92
CA ASP A 207 13.59 -17.05 39.20
C ASP A 207 14.97 -16.85 39.84
N ASP A 208 15.20 -17.61 40.92
CA ASP A 208 16.51 -18.11 41.33
C ASP A 208 16.32 -19.17 42.43
N ASN A 209 16.25 -20.43 42.00
CA ASN A 209 16.75 -21.60 42.71
C ASN A 209 16.86 -22.81 41.78
#